data_AF-A0A656AS79-F1
#
_entry.id   AF-A0A656AS79-F1
#
_cell.length_a   1.000
_cell.length_b   1.000
_cell.length_c   1.000
_cell.angle_alpha   90.00
_cell.angle_beta   90.00
_cell.angle_gamma   90.00
#
_symmetry.space_group_name_H-M   'P 1'
#
loop_
_entity.id
_entity.type
_entity.pdbx_description
1 polymer ?
#
loop_
_entity_poly.entity_id
_entity_poly.type
_entity_poly.pdbx_seq_one_letter_code
_entity_poly.pdbx_strand_id
1 'polypeptide(L)'
;MKGQEGEQGQYSLIGQYWNGPWGFKVGYAANLESEVNGVEQKDDDEVLSAQLMYVKNGFVPYIRVGQHDAYDSADKKGFVRVGLEYGF
;
A
#
# COMPACT_ATOMS: atom_id res chain seq x y z
N MET A 1 -25.45 -13.71 20.00
CA MET A 1 -25.55 -13.13 18.65
C MET A 1 -24.61 -13.92 17.76
N LYS A 2 -25.08 -14.45 16.62
CA LYS A 2 -24.17 -15.00 15.60
C LYS A 2 -23.63 -13.81 14.80
N GLY A 3 -22.32 -13.81 14.52
CA GLY A 3 -21.69 -12.76 13.70
C GLY A 3 -22.27 -12.76 12.27
N GLN A 4 -22.16 -11.63 11.59
CA GLN A 4 -22.49 -11.52 10.17
C GLN A 4 -21.36 -12.14 9.35
N GLU A 5 -21.70 -12.87 8.30
CA GLU A 5 -20.73 -13.38 7.33
C GLU A 5 -20.45 -12.27 6.30
N GLY A 6 -19.17 -12.03 6.02
CA GLY A 6 -18.74 -11.10 4.99
C GLY A 6 -17.43 -11.53 4.34
N GLU A 7 -17.27 -11.18 3.07
CA GLU A 7 -16.13 -11.51 2.25
C GLU A 7 -15.60 -10.28 1.49
N GLN A 8 -14.29 -10.23 1.26
CA GLN A 8 -13.66 -9.19 0.47
C GLN A 8 -12.43 -9.77 -0.23
N GLY A 9 -12.32 -9.51 -1.53
CA GLY A 9 -11.14 -9.87 -2.32
C GLY A 9 -10.08 -8.79 -2.28
N GLN A 10 -8.81 -9.16 -2.47
CA GLN A 10 -7.72 -8.19 -2.57
C GLN A 10 -6.59 -8.73 -3.47
N TYR A 11 -5.84 -7.82 -4.10
CA TYR A 11 -4.63 -8.17 -4.84
C TYR A 11 -3.57 -7.08 -4.73
N SER A 12 -2.31 -7.46 -4.92
CA SER A 12 -1.19 -6.51 -4.96
C SER A 12 -0.12 -6.97 -5.94
N LEU A 13 0.54 -5.99 -6.55
CA LEU A 13 1.69 -6.16 -7.43
C LEU A 13 2.82 -5.25 -6.95
N ILE A 14 4.02 -5.81 -6.84
CA ILE A 14 5.22 -5.08 -6.46
C ILE A 14 6.33 -5.36 -7.47
N GLY A 15 6.88 -4.29 -8.03
CA GLY A 15 8.14 -4.31 -8.76
C GLY A 15 9.25 -3.73 -7.88
N GLN A 16 10.37 -4.44 -7.79
CA GLN A 16 11.54 -3.92 -7.09
C GLN A 16 12.82 -4.15 -7.88
N TYR A 17 13.73 -3.18 -7.81
CA TYR A 17 15.03 -3.22 -8.44
C TYR A 17 16.10 -2.69 -7.50
N TRP A 18 17.26 -3.33 -7.52
CA TRP A 18 18.42 -2.97 -6.72
C TRP A 18 19.64 -2.74 -7.60
N ASN A 19 20.33 -1.64 -7.36
CA ASN A 19 21.63 -1.35 -7.96
C ASN A 19 22.62 -0.94 -6.86
N GLY A 20 23.41 -1.91 -6.40
CA GLY A 20 24.27 -1.74 -5.23
C GLY A 20 23.44 -1.38 -3.98
N PRO A 21 23.81 -0.33 -3.24
CA PRO A 21 23.08 0.08 -2.03
C PRO A 21 21.73 0.75 -2.31
N TRP A 22 21.42 1.08 -3.57
CA TRP A 22 20.19 1.75 -3.95
C TRP A 22 19.08 0.75 -4.27
N GLY A 23 17.93 0.93 -3.63
CA GLY A 23 16.73 0.14 -3.86
C GLY A 23 15.58 0.99 -4.35
N PHE A 24 14.94 0.55 -5.43
CA PHE A 24 13.75 1.16 -6.00
C PHE A 24 12.59 0.17 -5.86
N LYS A 25 11.43 0.65 -5.40
CA LYS A 25 10.23 -0.17 -5.27
C LYS A 25 9.02 0.62 -5.77
N VAL A 26 8.23 -0.01 -6.62
CA VAL A 26 6.90 0.49 -7.01
C VAL A 26 5.89 -0.59 -6.63
N GLY A 27 4.77 -0.19 -6.04
CA GLY A 27 3.74 -1.11 -5.59
C GLY A 27 2.35 -0.57 -5.84
N TYR A 28 1.47 -1.46 -6.27
CA TYR A 28 0.04 -1.23 -6.37
C TYR A 28 -0.69 -2.30 -5.54
N ALA A 29 -1.73 -1.91 -4.82
CA ALA A 29 -2.63 -2.83 -4.14
C ALA A 29 -4.05 -2.30 -4.25
N ALA A 30 -5.01 -3.21 -4.33
CA ALA A 30 -6.43 -2.87 -4.34
C ALA A 30 -7.22 -3.90 -3.51
N ASN A 31 -8.15 -3.38 -2.72
CA ASN A 31 -9.23 -4.15 -2.13
C ASN A 31 -10.45 -4.04 -3.07
N LEU A 32 -11.06 -5.18 -3.35
CA LEU A 32 -12.31 -5.23 -4.08
C LEU A 32 -13.47 -4.88 -3.14
N GLU A 33 -14.62 -4.61 -3.73
CA GLU A 33 -15.88 -4.42 -3.02
C GLU A 33 -16.14 -5.56 -2.01
N SER A 34 -16.46 -5.21 -0.76
CA SER A 34 -16.85 -6.21 0.24
C SER A 34 -18.35 -6.53 0.18
N GLU A 35 -18.68 -7.79 0.47
CA GLU A 35 -20.07 -8.25 0.56
C GLU A 35 -20.37 -8.70 1.99
N VAL A 36 -21.46 -8.19 2.59
CA VAL A 36 -21.95 -8.61 3.90
C VAL A 36 -23.39 -9.10 3.76
N ASN A 37 -23.61 -10.40 4.01
CA ASN A 37 -24.89 -11.07 3.82
C ASN A 37 -25.54 -10.84 2.43
N GLY A 38 -24.79 -10.86 1.32
CA GLY A 38 -25.35 -10.62 -0.01
C GLY A 38 -25.42 -9.16 -0.45
N VAL A 39 -24.87 -8.22 0.33
CA VAL A 39 -24.97 -6.77 0.07
C VAL A 39 -23.58 -6.14 -0.04
N GLU A 40 -23.33 -5.45 -1.16
CA GLU A 40 -22.13 -4.63 -1.40
C GLU A 40 -22.05 -3.43 -0.45
N GLN A 41 -20.86 -3.11 0.06
CA GLN A 41 -20.62 -2.08 1.08
C GLN A 41 -20.10 -0.73 0.53
N LYS A 42 -19.74 -0.66 -0.75
CA LYS A 42 -19.11 0.47 -1.45
C LYS A 42 -17.81 0.91 -0.79
N ASP A 43 -16.95 -0.07 -0.50
CA ASP A 43 -15.71 0.11 0.27
C ASP A 43 -14.45 -0.35 -0.46
N ASP A 44 -14.51 -0.45 -1.79
CA ASP A 44 -13.33 -0.68 -2.61
C ASP A 44 -12.29 0.45 -2.45
N ASP A 45 -11.01 0.09 -2.43
CA ASP A 45 -9.92 1.06 -2.34
C ASP A 45 -8.67 0.58 -3.08
N GLU A 46 -7.84 1.55 -3.46
CA GLU A 46 -6.53 1.27 -4.03
C GLU A 46 -5.43 2.16 -3.47
N VAL A 47 -4.19 1.70 -3.61
CA VAL A 47 -2.98 2.47 -3.33
C VAL A 47 -1.92 2.20 -4.38
N LEU A 48 -1.33 3.29 -4.90
CA LEU A 48 -0.13 3.26 -5.74
C LEU A 48 1.00 3.98 -5.02
N SER A 49 2.19 3.39 -4.97
CA SER A 49 3.35 4.01 -4.34
C SER A 49 4.66 3.72 -5.05
N ALA A 50 5.60 4.65 -4.89
CA ALA A 50 6.99 4.52 -5.28
C ALA A 50 7.90 4.86 -4.09
N GLN A 51 8.96 4.09 -3.91
CA GLN A 51 9.91 4.23 -2.82
C GLN A 51 11.36 4.15 -3.34
N LEU A 52 12.20 5.06 -2.84
CA LEU A 52 13.64 5.02 -2.97
C LEU A 52 14.27 4.73 -1.60
N MET A 53 15.19 3.77 -1.57
CA MET A 53 15.90 3.31 -0.37
C MET A 53 17.40 3.37 -0.62
N TYR A 54 18.17 3.58 0.45
CA TYR A 54 19.61 3.45 0.44
C TYR A 54 20.08 2.63 1.65
N VAL A 55 20.90 1.61 1.43
CA VAL A 55 21.40 0.75 2.52
C VAL A 55 22.87 1.07 2.82
N LYS A 56 23.16 1.37 4.09
CA LYS A 56 24.55 1.58 4.56
C LYS A 56 24.71 1.22 6.03
N ASN A 57 25.63 0.31 6.33
CA ASN A 57 25.98 -0.10 7.69
C ASN A 57 24.78 -0.53 8.55
N GLY A 58 23.82 -1.26 7.97
CA GLY A 58 22.58 -1.68 8.63
C GLY A 58 21.47 -0.62 8.66
N PHE A 59 21.74 0.62 8.29
CA PHE A 59 20.73 1.66 8.14
C PHE A 59 20.08 1.64 6.76
N VAL A 60 18.78 1.92 6.74
CA VAL A 60 17.97 2.05 5.53
C VAL A 60 17.13 3.33 5.60
N PRO A 61 17.68 4.52 5.30
CA PRO A 61 16.87 5.69 4.98
C PRO A 61 16.06 5.46 3.70
N TYR A 62 14.83 5.98 3.70
CA TYR A 62 13.97 5.95 2.52
C TYR A 62 13.05 7.16 2.42
N ILE A 63 12.63 7.43 1.19
CA ILE A 63 11.51 8.31 0.86
C ILE A 63 10.49 7.52 0.07
N ARG A 64 9.20 7.67 0.40
CA ARG A 64 8.07 7.08 -0.30
C ARG A 64 7.08 8.16 -0.68
N VAL A 65 6.62 8.10 -1.92
CA VAL A 65 5.49 8.90 -2.40
C VAL A 65 4.42 7.95 -2.88
N GLY A 66 3.17 8.37 -2.81
CA GLY A 66 2.08 7.59 -3.34
C GLY A 66 0.76 8.33 -3.26
N GLN A 67 -0.28 7.63 -3.68
CA GLN A 67 -1.66 8.08 -3.59
C GLN A 67 -2.52 6.90 -3.17
N HIS A 68 -3.59 7.17 -2.44
CA HIS A 68 -4.63 6.21 -2.14
C HIS A 68 -6.01 6.87 -2.23
N ASP A 69 -7.06 6.06 -2.36
CA ASP A 69 -8.42 6.57 -2.33
C ASP A 69 -8.80 7.00 -0.92
N ALA A 70 -9.57 8.09 -0.81
CA ALA A 70 -9.84 8.73 0.45
C ALA A 70 -11.24 8.44 1.00
N TYR A 71 -11.55 7.20 1.41
CA TYR A 71 -12.80 6.81 2.10
C TYR A 71 -14.13 7.21 1.42
N ASP A 72 -14.08 7.81 0.23
CA ASP A 72 -15.17 8.17 -0.66
C ASP A 72 -14.51 8.36 -2.04
N SER A 73 -14.76 7.40 -2.93
CA SER A 73 -13.95 6.98 -4.09
C SER A 73 -13.74 8.03 -5.22
N ALA A 74 -14.08 9.30 -4.97
CA ALA A 74 -13.86 10.41 -5.90
C ALA A 74 -12.54 11.16 -5.69
N ASP A 75 -11.99 11.17 -4.46
CA ASP A 75 -10.80 11.96 -4.13
C ASP A 75 -9.57 11.09 -3.85
N LYS A 76 -8.58 11.15 -4.74
CA LYS A 76 -7.26 10.55 -4.50
C LYS A 76 -6.43 11.46 -3.60
N LYS A 77 -5.98 10.93 -2.45
CA LYS A 77 -5.08 11.65 -1.54
C LYS A 77 -3.64 11.21 -1.73
N GLY A 78 -2.82 12.18 -2.12
CA GLY A 78 -1.37 12.01 -2.19
C GLY A 78 -0.72 12.00 -0.81
N PHE A 79 0.35 11.21 -0.65
CA PHE A 79 1.18 11.21 0.55
C PHE A 79 2.67 11.23 0.21
N VAL A 80 3.46 11.77 1.15
CA VAL A 80 4.91 11.69 1.16
C VAL A 80 5.33 11.21 2.55
N ARG A 81 6.22 10.22 2.60
CA ARG A 81 6.77 9.66 3.84
C ARG A 81 8.28 9.59 3.74
N VAL A 82 8.95 9.96 4.82
CA VAL A 82 10.39 9.76 5.00
C VAL A 82 10.59 8.84 6.20
N GLY A 83 11.53 7.92 6.12
CA GLY A 83 11.80 6.96 7.19
C GLY A 83 13.26 6.58 7.27
N LEU A 84 13.63 6.05 8.44
CA LEU A 84 14.95 5.49 8.71
C LEU A 84 14.74 4.21 9.50
N GLU A 85 15.22 3.10 8.96
CA GLU A 85 15.20 1.79 9.62
C GLU A 85 16.64 1.38 9.96
N TYR A 86 16.81 0.58 11.01
CA TYR A 86 18.09 -0.03 11.39
C TYR A 86 17.88 -1.51 11.69
N GLY A 87 18.61 -2.38 10.98
CA GLY A 87 18.64 -3.81 11.23
C GLY A 87 19.85 -4.19 12.09
N PHE A 88 19.60 -4.89 13.20
CA PHE A 88 20.59 -5.40 14.15
C PHE A 88 20.64 -6.93 14.15
#